data_AF-A0AAV0F690-F1
#
_entry.id   AF-A0AAV0F690-F1
#
_cell.length_a   1.000
_cell.length_b   1.000
_cell.length_c   1.000
_cell.angle_alpha   90.00
_cell.angle_beta   90.00
_cell.angle_gamma   90.00
#
_symmetry.space_group_name_H-M   'P 1'
#
loop_
_entity.id
_entity.type
_entity.pdbx_description
1 polymer ?
#
loop_
_entity_poly.entity_id
_entity_poly.type
_entity_poly.pdbx_seq_one_letter_code
_entity_poly.pdbx_strand_id
1 'polypeptide(L)'
;MESESHRHTCLKLEIPSRGEQEPGHFERIFVKGTWFTSRFDLSITNGLDAWTCSASEEEIQERASQWDQPVPEYIEMAEKYLGFQQSGSVYGFSDAGSGHRRVRFFSK
;
A
#
# COMPACT_ATOMS: atom_id res chain seq x y z
N MET A 1 23.46 17.21 -9.66
CA MET A 1 22.16 16.54 -9.49
C MET A 1 22.40 15.49 -8.42
N GLU A 2 22.06 15.81 -7.17
CA GLU A 2 22.03 14.79 -6.12
C GLU A 2 20.91 13.82 -6.49
N SER A 3 21.26 12.55 -6.68
CA SER A 3 20.27 11.49 -6.82
C SER A 3 19.50 11.46 -5.51
N GLU A 4 18.23 11.87 -5.50
CA GLU A 4 17.36 11.62 -4.35
C GLU A 4 17.44 10.13 -4.00
N SER A 5 18.05 9.82 -2.86
CA SER A 5 18.16 8.45 -2.38
C SER A 5 16.77 8.02 -1.89
N HIS A 6 15.98 7.43 -2.77
CA HIS A 6 14.68 6.89 -2.44
C HIS A 6 14.84 5.44 -1.97
N ARG A 7 14.02 5.05 -0.99
CA ARG A 7 14.01 3.69 -0.45
C ARG A 7 13.10 2.82 -1.31
N HIS A 8 13.38 1.52 -1.33
CA HIS A 8 12.54 0.55 -2.00
C HIS A 8 12.19 -0.60 -1.06
N THR A 9 10.95 -1.04 -1.13
CA THR A 9 10.46 -2.20 -0.37
C THR A 9 9.70 -3.14 -1.29
N CYS A 10 9.78 -4.44 -1.00
CA CYS A 10 8.96 -5.45 -1.64
C CYS A 10 8.29 -6.30 -0.57
N LEU A 11 6.96 -6.35 -0.61
CA LEU A 11 6.14 -7.03 0.38
C LEU A 11 5.24 -8.04 -0.32
N LYS A 12 5.26 -9.29 0.13
CA LYS A 12 4.24 -10.28 -0.21
C LYS A 12 3.17 -10.27 0.89
N LEU A 13 1.92 -10.07 0.52
CA LEU A 13 0.77 -10.17 1.42
C LEU A 13 -0.10 -11.37 1.04
N GLU A 14 -0.58 -12.08 2.06
CA GLU A 14 -1.60 -13.11 1.93
C GLU A 14 -2.88 -12.59 2.60
N ILE A 15 -3.87 -12.24 1.79
CA ILE A 15 -5.10 -11.58 2.22
C ILE A 15 -6.23 -12.60 2.16
N PRO A 16 -6.99 -12.80 3.24
CA PRO A 16 -8.15 -13.70 3.20
C PRO A 16 -9.11 -13.26 2.10
N SER A 17 -9.34 -14.13 1.11
CA SER A 17 -10.30 -13.83 0.06
C SER A 17 -11.70 -13.88 0.66
N ARG A 18 -12.49 -12.81 0.50
CA ARG A 18 -13.86 -12.75 1.02
C ARG A 18 -14.87 -13.48 0.10
N GLY A 19 -14.39 -14.44 -0.69
CA GLY A 19 -15.20 -15.21 -1.63
C GLY A 19 -15.82 -16.44 -0.99
N GLU A 20 -17.12 -16.62 -1.20
CA GLU A 20 -18.03 -17.57 -0.55
C GLU A 20 -17.78 -19.06 -0.87
N GLN A 21 -16.71 -19.41 -1.61
CA GLN A 21 -16.59 -20.75 -2.17
C GLN A 21 -15.72 -21.71 -1.37
N GLU A 22 -14.70 -21.28 -0.62
CA GLU A 22 -13.89 -22.23 0.18
C GLU A 22 -13.23 -21.52 1.38
N PRO A 23 -13.48 -21.96 2.63
CA PRO A 23 -12.74 -21.48 3.79
C PRO A 23 -11.25 -21.84 3.64
N GLY A 24 -10.38 -20.83 3.65
CA GLY A 24 -8.92 -21.01 3.53
C GLY A 24 -8.31 -20.51 2.21
N HIS A 25 -9.08 -19.89 1.32
CA HIS A 25 -8.52 -19.25 0.13
C HIS A 25 -7.95 -17.86 0.44
N PHE A 26 -6.66 -17.66 0.13
CA PHE A 26 -5.96 -16.38 0.30
C PHE A 26 -5.62 -15.81 -1.07
N GLU A 27 -5.98 -14.54 -1.29
CA GLU A 27 -5.43 -13.76 -2.39
C GLU A 27 -4.00 -13.35 -2.03
N ARG A 28 -3.06 -13.65 -2.93
CA ARG A 28 -1.67 -13.23 -2.77
C ARG A 28 -1.42 -12.01 -3.64
N ILE A 29 -0.92 -10.96 -3.02
CA ILE A 29 -0.47 -9.77 -3.74
C ILE A 29 0.99 -9.47 -3.39
N PHE A 30 1.68 -8.87 -4.35
CA PHE A 30 3.04 -8.38 -4.20
C PHE A 30 2.99 -6.86 -4.34
N VAL A 31 3.48 -6.16 -3.34
CA VAL A 31 3.53 -4.70 -3.27
C VAL A 31 5.00 -4.28 -3.36
N LYS A 32 5.32 -3.49 -4.38
CA LYS A 32 6.59 -2.77 -4.49
C LYS A 32 6.33 -1.31 -4.14
N GLY A 33 7.01 -0.81 -3.12
CA GLY A 33 6.99 0.60 -2.73
C GLY A 33 8.29 1.30 -3.12
N THR A 34 8.16 2.52 -3.62
CA THR A 34 9.25 3.48 -3.83
C THR A 34 8.97 4.69 -2.96
N TRP A 35 9.82 4.96 -1.98
CA TRP A 35 9.59 5.92 -0.92
C TRP A 35 10.52 7.12 -1.07
N PHE A 36 9.93 8.29 -1.31
CA PHE A 36 10.61 9.58 -1.33
C PHE A 36 10.37 10.30 -0.01
N THR A 37 11.03 11.43 0.19
CA THR A 37 10.86 12.25 1.41
C THR A 37 9.46 12.88 1.49
N SER A 38 8.87 13.21 0.34
CA SER A 38 7.61 13.97 0.22
C SER A 38 6.45 13.16 -0.37
N ARG A 39 6.72 11.98 -0.95
CA ARG A 39 5.72 11.15 -1.62
C ARG A 39 6.13 9.68 -1.67
N PHE A 40 5.25 8.84 -2.20
CA PHE A 40 5.58 7.46 -2.54
C PHE A 40 4.84 6.98 -3.78
N ASP A 41 5.44 6.00 -4.45
CA ASP A 41 4.82 5.27 -5.55
C ASP A 41 4.66 3.80 -5.15
N LEU A 42 3.50 3.20 -5.46
CA LEU A 42 3.22 1.79 -5.25
C LEU A 42 2.96 1.09 -6.57
N SER A 43 3.54 -0.09 -6.75
CA SER A 43 3.18 -1.04 -7.80
C SER A 43 2.73 -2.34 -7.15
N ILE A 44 1.55 -2.82 -7.52
CA ILE A 44 0.90 -3.97 -6.91
C ILE A 44 0.53 -4.98 -8.00
N THR A 45 0.77 -6.25 -7.77
CA THR A 45 0.33 -7.32 -8.68
C THR A 45 -0.10 -8.57 -7.91
N ASN A 46 -1.06 -9.31 -8.44
CA ASN A 46 -1.42 -10.66 -7.98
C ASN A 46 -0.82 -11.77 -8.86
N GLY A 47 0.05 -11.42 -9.81
CA GLY A 47 0.64 -12.31 -10.80
C GLY A 47 -0.16 -12.46 -12.10
N LEU A 48 -1.41 -12.00 -12.14
CA LEU A 48 -2.25 -11.96 -13.33
C LEU A 48 -2.48 -10.51 -13.79
N ASP A 49 -2.86 -9.66 -12.85
CA ASP A 49 -3.14 -8.23 -13.04
C ASP A 49 -2.10 -7.38 -12.32
N ALA A 50 -1.98 -6.12 -12.73
CA ALA A 50 -1.11 -5.13 -12.10
C ALA A 50 -1.81 -3.78 -11.95
N TRP A 51 -1.50 -3.10 -10.85
CA TRP A 51 -2.00 -1.77 -10.50
C TRP A 51 -0.85 -0.89 -10.03
N THR A 52 -0.96 0.39 -10.31
CA THR A 52 0.00 1.40 -9.87
C THR A 52 -0.73 2.53 -9.17
N CYS A 53 -0.11 3.07 -8.13
CA CYS A 53 -0.54 4.27 -7.43
C CYS A 53 0.66 5.20 -7.38
N SER A 54 0.58 6.31 -8.11
CA SER A 54 1.59 7.36 -8.11
C SER A 54 0.93 8.63 -7.62
N ALA A 55 1.00 8.85 -6.31
CA ALA A 55 0.41 10.02 -5.68
C ALA A 55 1.34 11.23 -5.86
N SER A 56 0.75 12.39 -6.18
CA SER A 56 1.48 13.66 -6.17
C SER A 56 1.79 14.09 -4.74
N GLU A 57 2.73 15.03 -4.58
CA GLU A 57 3.05 15.56 -3.24
C GLU A 57 1.83 16.25 -2.61
N GLU A 58 1.01 16.91 -3.42
CA GLU A 58 -0.23 17.57 -2.99
C GLU A 58 -1.27 16.56 -2.51
N GLU A 59 -1.44 15.44 -3.21
CA GLU A 59 -2.35 14.37 -2.80
C GLU A 59 -1.90 13.72 -1.49
N ILE A 60 -0.59 13.51 -1.31
CA ILE A 60 -0.01 13.00 -0.08
C ILE A 60 -0.21 14.00 1.07
N GLN A 61 0.01 15.29 0.82
CA GLN A 61 -0.18 16.35 1.82
C GLN A 61 -1.65 16.46 2.24
N GLU A 62 -2.58 16.46 1.30
CA GLU A 62 -4.00 16.46 1.60
C GLU A 62 -4.37 15.24 2.44
N ARG A 63 -3.90 14.06 2.06
CA ARG A 63 -4.22 12.83 2.78
C ARG A 63 -3.62 12.78 4.18
N ALA A 64 -2.39 13.24 4.35
CA ALA A 64 -1.75 13.38 5.65
C ALA A 64 -2.52 14.35 6.56
N SER A 65 -3.02 15.46 5.99
CA SER A 65 -3.85 16.43 6.73
C SER A 65 -5.18 15.84 7.19
N GLN A 66 -5.82 14.97 6.39
CA GLN A 66 -7.04 14.25 6.76
C GLN A 66 -6.85 13.28 7.94
N TRP A 67 -5.59 12.92 8.24
CA TRP A 67 -5.20 12.06 9.36
C TRP A 67 -4.56 12.85 10.51
N ASP A 68 -4.57 14.19 10.44
CA ASP A 68 -3.92 15.09 11.39
C ASP A 68 -2.43 14.76 11.60
N GLN A 69 -1.74 14.30 10.55
CA GLN A 69 -0.34 13.89 10.57
C GLN A 69 0.54 14.77 9.67
N PRO A 70 1.79 15.05 10.08
CA PRO A 70 2.81 15.59 9.18
C PRO A 70 3.10 14.63 8.01
N VAL A 71 3.45 15.17 6.85
CA VAL A 71 3.78 14.38 5.65
C VAL A 71 4.86 13.32 5.92
N PRO A 72 5.99 13.61 6.61
CA PRO A 72 7.00 12.60 6.90
C PRO A 72 6.45 11.43 7.73
N GLU A 73 5.64 11.71 8.75
CA GLU A 73 5.03 10.68 9.60
C GLU A 73 4.02 9.82 8.83
N TYR A 74 3.25 10.44 7.94
CA TYR A 74 2.33 9.72 7.07
C TYR A 74 3.06 8.76 6.11
N ILE A 75 4.17 9.21 5.52
CA ILE A 75 5.00 8.37 4.64
C ILE A 75 5.65 7.24 5.43
N GLU A 76 6.21 7.51 6.60
CA GLU A 76 6.79 6.48 7.48
C GLU A 76 5.74 5.44 7.91
N MET A 77 4.52 5.89 8.22
CA MET A 77 3.41 4.99 8.51
C MET A 77 3.06 4.14 7.29
N ALA A 78 2.92 4.74 6.10
CA ALA A 78 2.62 4.02 4.87
C ALA A 78 3.72 2.98 4.56
N GLU A 79 4.99 3.35 4.68
CA GLU A 79 6.14 2.45 4.49
C GLU A 79 6.13 1.30 5.50
N LYS A 80 5.84 1.58 6.76
CA LYS A 80 5.75 0.56 7.80
C LYS A 80 4.73 -0.52 7.46
N TYR A 81 3.54 -0.15 6.99
CA TYR A 81 2.46 -1.12 6.73
C TYR A 81 2.51 -1.72 5.32
N LEU A 82 2.91 -0.97 4.30
CA LEU A 82 2.88 -1.39 2.89
C LEU A 82 4.24 -1.84 2.36
N GLY A 83 5.32 -1.47 3.04
CA GLY A 83 6.66 -1.96 2.77
C GLY A 83 7.03 -3.22 3.55
N PHE A 84 6.40 -3.44 4.71
CA PHE A 84 6.70 -4.56 5.59
C PHE A 84 5.42 -5.15 6.21
N GLN A 85 5.36 -6.48 6.33
CA GLN A 85 4.23 -7.12 6.98
C GLN A 85 4.28 -6.83 8.49
N GLN A 86 3.24 -6.18 9.00
CA GLN A 86 3.11 -5.93 10.43
C GLN A 86 2.38 -7.09 11.12
N SER A 87 3.02 -7.67 12.15
CA SER A 87 2.41 -8.73 12.95
C SER A 87 1.13 -8.25 13.63
N GLY A 88 0.05 -9.04 13.56
CA GLY A 88 -1.24 -8.71 14.15
C GLY A 88 -2.13 -7.81 13.28
N SER A 89 -1.58 -7.11 12.30
CA SER A 89 -2.34 -6.22 11.41
C SER A 89 -3.23 -6.98 10.43
N VAL A 90 -4.35 -6.36 10.06
CA VAL A 90 -5.27 -6.88 9.06
C VAL A 90 -5.11 -6.09 7.77
N TYR A 91 -4.86 -6.80 6.67
CA TYR A 91 -4.76 -6.22 5.34
C TYR A 91 -6.01 -6.55 4.53
N GLY A 92 -6.39 -5.62 3.66
CA GLY A 92 -7.49 -5.78 2.73
C GLY A 92 -7.12 -5.27 1.35
N PHE A 93 -7.50 -6.02 0.32
CA PHE A 93 -7.41 -5.64 -1.07
C PHE A 93 -8.76 -5.92 -1.71
N SER A 94 -9.42 -4.88 -2.19
CA SER A 94 -10.80 -4.99 -2.68
C SER A 94 -11.01 -4.18 -3.94
N ASP A 95 -11.93 -4.64 -4.79
CA ASP A 95 -12.40 -3.89 -5.95
C ASP A 95 -12.93 -2.50 -5.55
N ALA A 96 -12.52 -1.47 -6.30
CA ALA A 96 -12.97 -0.10 -6.11
C ALA A 96 -13.78 0.42 -7.32
N GLY A 97 -14.11 -0.45 -8.27
CA GLY A 97 -14.76 -0.12 -9.54
C GLY A 97 -13.77 0.35 -10.61
N SER A 98 -14.20 0.28 -11.88
CA SER A 98 -13.49 0.86 -13.03
C SER A 98 -12.03 0.42 -13.14
N GLY A 99 -11.71 -0.84 -12.84
CA GLY A 99 -10.34 -1.39 -12.89
C GLY A 99 -9.42 -0.95 -11.74
N HIS A 100 -9.93 -0.17 -10.79
CA HIS A 100 -9.16 0.27 -9.62
C HIS A 100 -9.31 -0.71 -8.45
N ARG A 101 -8.28 -0.76 -7.62
CA ARG A 101 -8.26 -1.53 -6.37
C ARG A 101 -8.00 -0.62 -5.19
N ARG A 102 -8.61 -0.95 -4.06
CA ARG A 102 -8.39 -0.28 -2.78
C ARG A 102 -7.58 -1.18 -1.86
N VAL A 103 -6.44 -0.66 -1.41
CA VAL A 103 -5.62 -1.25 -0.34
C VAL A 103 -6.07 -0.67 1.00
N ARG A 104 -6.19 -1.52 2.02
CA ARG A 104 -6.47 -1.13 3.41
C ARG A 104 -5.57 -1.90 4.36
N PHE A 105 -5.18 -1.24 5.44
CA PHE A 105 -4.50 -1.87 6.57
C PHE A 105 -5.10 -1.34 7.88
N PHE A 106 -5.16 -2.21 8.88
CA PHE A 106 -5.60 -1.87 10.22
C PHE A 106 -4.63 -2.49 11.23
N SER A 107 -4.14 -1.69 12.16
CA SER A 107 -3.48 -2.19 13.36
C SER A 107 -4.54 -2.79 14.29
N LYS A 108 -4.24 -3.92 14.94
CA LYS A 108 -5.12 -4.51 15.97
C LYS A 108 -4.71 -4.02 17.35
#